data_AF-A0A1H1NRL0-F1
#
_entry.id   AF-A0A1H1NRL0-F1
#
_cell.length_a   1.000
_cell.length_b   1.000
_cell.length_c   1.000
_cell.angle_alpha   90.00
_cell.angle_beta   90.00
_cell.angle_gamma   90.00
#
_symmetry.space_group_name_H-M   'P 1'
#
loop_
_entity.id
_entity.type
_entity.pdbx_description
1 polymer ?
#
loop_
_entity_poly.entity_id
_entity_poly.type
_entity_poly.pdbx_seq_one_letter_code
_entity_poly.pdbx_strand_id
1 'polypeptide(L)'
;MEFYLNNKHFGIAFLLFLTVFSCKDKEDTSKEPLKKAVVYEMYQPSEMAGFMNAMYAYNQQLKSQIVAGETPTSLPLDLLKLHSAEMTAGKSRTENWQSFVNVFIASQKAIVDTLAKTELKERYNTAINNCLNCHKTECTGPIPKIKKLLIQ
;
A
#
# COMPACT_ATOMS: atom_id res chain seq x y z
N MET A 1 -58.93 17.84 44.46
CA MET A 1 -57.95 18.83 44.96
C MET A 1 -56.70 18.64 44.12
N GLU A 2 -56.57 19.34 43.00
CA GLU A 2 -56.07 20.73 42.93
C GLU A 2 -54.66 20.83 43.56
N PHE A 3 -53.59 21.35 42.96
CA PHE A 3 -53.38 22.15 41.75
C PHE A 3 -51.84 22.11 41.46
N TYR A 4 -51.47 21.98 40.18
CA TYR A 4 -50.45 22.80 39.48
C TYR A 4 -48.91 22.61 39.64
N LEU A 5 -48.31 22.43 38.44
CA LEU A 5 -47.06 22.99 37.86
C LEU A 5 -45.73 22.80 38.62
N ASN A 6 -44.82 21.92 38.19
CA ASN A 6 -43.95 21.99 37.00
C ASN A 6 -42.93 23.14 37.02
N ASN A 7 -41.68 22.85 37.42
CA ASN A 7 -40.50 23.55 36.90
C ASN A 7 -39.21 22.70 37.01
N LYS A 8 -39.11 21.68 36.16
CA LYS A 8 -38.02 20.69 36.09
C LYS A 8 -36.77 21.19 35.32
N HIS A 9 -36.59 22.49 35.15
CA HIS A 9 -35.50 23.07 34.36
C HIS A 9 -34.57 24.01 35.11
N PHE A 10 -34.77 24.21 36.41
CA PHE A 10 -33.97 25.16 37.21
C PHE A 10 -32.71 24.56 37.87
N GLY A 11 -32.52 23.24 37.80
CA GLY A 11 -31.40 22.54 38.46
C GLY A 11 -30.17 22.24 37.61
N ILE A 12 -30.23 22.46 36.29
CA ILE A 12 -29.18 22.02 35.33
C ILE A 12 -28.29 23.19 34.88
N ALA A 13 -28.70 24.44 35.12
CA ALA A 13 -27.96 25.64 34.70
C ALA A 13 -26.84 26.06 35.68
N PHE A 14 -26.73 25.46 36.86
CA PHE A 14 -25.74 25.86 37.89
C PHE A 14 -24.40 25.08 37.81
N LEU A 15 -24.31 24.03 37.00
CA LEU A 15 -23.14 23.15 36.90
C LEU A 15 -22.22 23.43 35.68
N LEU A 16 -22.53 24.47 34.91
CA LEU A 16 -21.83 24.83 33.66
C LEU A 16 -21.00 26.14 33.75
N PHE A 17 -20.86 26.73 34.95
CA PHE A 17 -20.25 28.05 35.14
C PHE A 17 -18.99 28.08 36.02
N LEU A 18 -18.26 26.96 36.17
CA LEU A 18 -17.15 26.85 37.13
C LEU A 18 -15.80 26.39 36.57
N THR A 19 -15.52 26.55 35.26
CA THR A 19 -14.21 26.17 34.69
C THR A 19 -13.47 27.27 33.92
N VAL A 20 -13.92 28.53 33.99
CA VAL A 20 -13.32 29.64 33.21
C VAL A 20 -12.29 30.51 33.95
N PHE A 21 -11.72 30.07 35.07
CA PHE A 21 -10.61 30.80 35.72
C PHE A 21 -9.46 29.88 36.11
N SER A 22 -8.58 29.59 35.15
CA SER A 22 -7.18 29.28 35.45
C SER A 22 -6.29 29.56 34.23
N CYS A 23 -6.11 30.85 33.92
CA CYS A 23 -4.93 31.34 33.22
C CYS A 23 -4.18 32.23 34.21
N LYS A 24 -2.97 31.81 34.58
CA LYS A 24 -2.05 32.57 35.43
C LYS A 24 -0.92 33.00 34.50
N ASP A 25 -0.97 34.27 34.08
CA ASP A 25 0.08 34.86 33.25
C ASP A 25 1.40 34.82 34.01
N LYS A 26 2.34 34.05 33.47
CA LYS A 26 3.75 34.11 33.83
C LYS A 26 4.49 34.64 32.62
N GLU A 27 4.83 35.91 32.67
CA GLU A 27 5.81 36.52 31.79
C GLU A 27 7.18 35.96 32.23
N ASP A 28 7.63 34.91 31.56
CA ASP A 28 8.98 34.36 31.70
C ASP A 28 9.72 34.60 30.39
N THR A 29 10.53 35.67 30.38
CA THR A 29 11.47 36.01 29.31
C THR A 29 12.63 35.03 29.35
N SER A 30 12.36 33.77 29.05
CA SER A 30 13.37 32.77 28.74
C SER A 30 13.54 32.74 27.22
N LYS A 31 14.72 33.19 26.76
CA LYS A 31 15.17 32.95 25.39
C LYS A 31 15.38 31.43 25.25
N GLU A 32 14.32 30.69 24.90
CA GLU A 32 14.48 29.32 24.41
C GLU A 32 15.41 29.37 23.18
N PRO A 33 16.46 28.54 23.12
CA PRO A 33 17.19 28.38 21.87
C PRO A 33 16.19 27.88 20.84
N LEU A 34 16.06 28.64 19.75
CA LEU A 34 15.21 28.33 18.61
C LEU A 34 15.45 26.85 18.24
N LYS A 35 14.54 25.96 18.66
CA LYS A 35 14.60 24.55 18.29
C LYS A 35 14.55 24.57 16.77
N LYS A 36 15.68 24.30 16.11
CA LYS A 36 15.71 24.04 14.66
C LYS A 36 14.58 23.06 14.42
N ALA A 37 13.54 23.49 13.70
CA ALA A 37 12.46 22.62 13.31
C ALA A 37 13.11 21.41 12.64
N VAL A 38 13.04 20.26 13.30
CA VAL A 38 13.53 19.01 12.73
C VAL A 38 12.61 18.77 11.54
N VAL A 39 13.10 19.05 10.33
CA VAL A 39 12.40 18.71 9.11
C VAL A 39 12.46 17.19 9.01
N TYR A 40 11.39 16.53 9.40
CA TYR A 40 11.23 15.10 9.20
C TYR A 40 11.03 14.87 7.70
N GLU A 41 12.03 14.30 7.02
CA GLU A 41 11.83 13.77 5.67
C GLU A 41 10.88 12.57 5.75
N MET A 42 9.63 12.78 5.38
CA MET A 42 8.66 11.70 5.26
C MET A 42 9.00 10.87 4.02
N TYR A 43 9.07 9.55 4.19
CA TYR A 43 9.30 8.62 3.10
C TYR A 43 8.22 8.77 2.01
N GLN A 44 8.65 9.04 0.77
CA GLN A 44 7.79 9.01 -0.41
C GLN A 44 8.10 7.73 -1.21
N PRO A 45 7.08 6.94 -1.58
CA PRO A 45 7.30 5.79 -2.45
C PRO A 45 7.70 6.26 -3.85
N SER A 46 8.68 5.58 -4.45
CA SER A 46 9.00 5.76 -5.87
C SER A 46 7.88 5.26 -6.77
N GLU A 47 7.87 5.70 -8.03
CA GLU A 47 6.95 5.16 -9.03
C GLU A 47 7.07 3.63 -9.15
N MET A 48 8.30 3.10 -9.14
CA MET A 48 8.57 1.67 -9.15
C MET A 48 7.95 0.97 -7.93
N ALA A 49 8.10 1.53 -6.73
CA ALA A 49 7.50 0.96 -5.52
C ALA A 49 5.97 0.96 -5.59
N GLY A 50 5.37 2.05 -6.10
CA GLY A 50 3.94 2.12 -6.39
C GLY A 50 3.49 1.04 -7.37
N PHE A 51 4.26 0.84 -8.45
CA PHE A 51 3.97 -0.17 -9.45
C PHE A 51 4.08 -1.59 -8.90
N MET A 52 5.09 -1.90 -8.07
CA MET A 52 5.19 -3.20 -7.38
C MET A 52 3.97 -3.48 -6.49
N ASN A 53 3.47 -2.46 -5.79
CA ASN A 53 2.27 -2.59 -4.96
C ASN A 53 1.01 -2.87 -5.81
N ALA A 54 0.86 -2.17 -6.94
CA ALA A 54 -0.23 -2.41 -7.88
C ALA A 54 -0.18 -3.83 -8.47
N MET A 55 1.01 -4.30 -8.86
CA MET A 55 1.20 -5.67 -9.33
C MET A 55 0.85 -6.71 -8.26
N TYR A 56 1.24 -6.48 -7.00
CA TYR A 56 0.87 -7.37 -5.91
C TYR A 56 -0.65 -7.42 -5.70
N ALA A 57 -1.32 -6.26 -5.67
CA ALA A 57 -2.77 -6.18 -5.52
C ALA A 57 -3.50 -6.91 -6.66
N TYR A 58 -3.07 -6.68 -7.91
CA TYR A 58 -3.59 -7.36 -9.08
C TYR A 58 -3.42 -8.88 -8.98
N ASN A 59 -2.23 -9.37 -8.63
CA ASN A 59 -1.99 -10.81 -8.54
C ASN A 59 -2.75 -11.47 -7.37
N GLN A 60 -3.07 -10.74 -6.29
CA GLN A 60 -3.98 -11.25 -5.26
C GLN A 60 -5.39 -11.48 -5.80
N GLN A 61 -5.93 -10.51 -6.55
CA GLN A 61 -7.23 -10.65 -7.20
C GLN A 61 -7.21 -11.80 -8.20
N LEU A 62 -6.19 -11.84 -9.07
CA LEU A 62 -6.02 -12.86 -10.09
C LEU A 62 -5.93 -14.26 -9.49
N LYS A 63 -5.19 -14.43 -8.39
CA LYS A 63 -5.16 -15.69 -7.62
C LYS A 63 -6.56 -16.11 -7.21
N SER A 64 -7.34 -15.19 -6.64
CA SER A 64 -8.70 -15.47 -6.15
C SER A 64 -9.60 -15.95 -7.27
N GLN A 65 -9.52 -15.30 -8.44
CA GLN A 65 -10.29 -15.69 -9.63
C GLN A 65 -9.92 -17.09 -10.12
N ILE A 66 -8.63 -17.37 -10.27
CA ILE A 66 -8.14 -18.68 -10.73
C ILE A 66 -8.57 -19.79 -9.77
N VAL A 67 -8.48 -19.56 -8.45
CA VAL A 67 -8.91 -20.52 -7.43
C VAL A 67 -10.43 -20.74 -7.46
N ALA A 68 -11.21 -19.74 -7.85
CA ALA A 68 -12.66 -19.86 -8.05
C ALA A 68 -13.04 -20.56 -9.37
N GLY A 69 -12.06 -20.96 -10.20
CA GLY A 69 -12.29 -21.59 -11.50
C GLY A 69 -12.55 -20.60 -12.64
N GLU A 70 -12.31 -19.31 -12.43
CA GLU A 70 -12.43 -18.29 -13.47
C GLU A 70 -11.17 -18.24 -14.35
N THR A 71 -11.38 -18.00 -15.65
CA THR A 71 -10.29 -17.79 -16.61
C THR A 71 -10.15 -16.30 -16.93
N PRO A 72 -9.06 -15.63 -16.51
CA PRO A 72 -8.83 -14.23 -16.80
C PRO A 72 -8.54 -14.03 -18.28
N THR A 73 -9.21 -13.05 -18.89
CA THR A 73 -9.08 -12.72 -20.33
C THR A 73 -8.46 -11.36 -20.59
N SER A 74 -8.13 -10.61 -19.53
CA SER A 74 -7.54 -9.28 -19.64
C SER A 74 -6.42 -9.05 -18.63
N LEU A 75 -5.43 -8.25 -19.04
CA LEU A 75 -4.31 -7.79 -18.24
C LEU A 75 -4.35 -6.25 -18.22
N PRO A 76 -4.96 -5.62 -17.19
CA PRO A 76 -5.18 -4.17 -17.17
C PRO A 76 -3.93 -3.37 -16.82
N LEU A 77 -2.84 -4.03 -16.43
CA LEU A 77 -1.58 -3.39 -16.08
C LEU A 77 -0.75 -3.09 -17.34
N ASP A 78 -0.33 -1.84 -17.48
CA ASP A 78 0.70 -1.46 -18.44
C ASP A 78 2.08 -1.90 -17.93
N LEU A 79 2.44 -3.16 -18.21
CA LEU A 79 3.69 -3.75 -17.72
C LEU A 79 4.94 -3.12 -18.33
N LEU A 80 4.83 -2.39 -19.45
CA LEU A 80 5.98 -1.71 -20.04
C LEU A 80 6.48 -0.57 -19.15
N LYS A 81 5.64 -0.05 -18.24
CA LYS A 81 6.04 0.93 -17.22
C LYS A 81 7.14 0.43 -16.30
N LEU A 82 7.37 -0.88 -16.18
CA LEU A 82 8.53 -1.39 -15.46
C LEU A 82 9.83 -0.76 -16.00
N HIS A 83 9.98 -0.67 -17.32
CA HIS A 83 11.21 -0.15 -17.94
C HIS A 83 11.41 1.36 -17.75
N SER A 84 10.34 2.13 -17.48
CA SER A 84 10.40 3.59 -17.39
C SER A 84 10.19 4.17 -16.00
N ALA A 85 9.44 3.50 -15.11
CA ALA A 85 9.06 4.02 -13.79
C ALA A 85 10.27 4.42 -12.94
N GLU A 86 10.24 5.58 -12.29
CA GLU A 86 11.33 6.04 -11.45
C GLU A 86 11.69 5.01 -10.36
N MET A 87 12.97 4.67 -10.25
CA MET A 87 13.48 3.71 -9.27
C MET A 87 13.54 4.36 -7.88
N THR A 88 13.42 3.56 -6.83
CA THR A 88 13.72 4.02 -5.47
C THR A 88 15.16 4.54 -5.38
N ALA A 89 15.37 5.64 -4.68
CA ALA A 89 16.70 6.23 -4.46
C ALA A 89 17.74 5.16 -4.05
N GLY A 90 18.90 5.18 -4.71
CA GLY A 90 19.96 4.19 -4.50
C GLY A 90 19.73 2.82 -5.17
N LYS A 91 18.65 2.64 -5.93
CA LYS A 91 18.43 1.47 -6.79
C LYS A 91 18.61 1.85 -8.26
N SER A 92 19.13 0.93 -9.04
CA SER A 92 19.37 1.11 -10.48
C SER A 92 18.87 -0.11 -11.25
N ARG A 93 18.74 0.07 -12.57
CA ARG A 93 18.43 -1.02 -13.50
C ARG A 93 19.71 -1.68 -13.96
N THR A 94 19.96 -2.88 -13.48
CA THR A 94 21.07 -3.73 -13.95
C THR A 94 20.66 -4.50 -15.20
N GLU A 95 21.61 -5.14 -15.87
CA GLU A 95 21.29 -6.06 -16.97
C GLU A 95 20.43 -7.25 -16.50
N ASN A 96 20.72 -7.79 -15.31
CA ASN A 96 19.94 -8.85 -14.69
C ASN A 96 18.50 -8.40 -14.43
N TRP A 97 18.33 -7.17 -13.92
CA TRP A 97 17.01 -6.57 -13.72
C TRP A 97 16.21 -6.51 -15.03
N GLN A 98 16.84 -6.08 -16.13
CA GLN A 98 16.17 -6.02 -17.45
C GLN A 98 15.74 -7.42 -17.91
N SER A 99 16.60 -8.42 -17.74
CA SER A 99 16.28 -9.81 -18.08
C SER A 99 15.09 -10.33 -17.28
N PHE A 100 15.10 -10.14 -15.96
CA PHE A 100 13.98 -10.55 -15.10
C PHE A 100 12.66 -9.89 -15.47
N VAL A 101 12.69 -8.59 -15.78
CA VAL A 101 11.50 -7.84 -16.17
C VAL A 101 10.92 -8.35 -17.48
N ASN A 102 11.76 -8.58 -18.49
CA ASN A 102 11.32 -9.12 -19.77
C ASN A 102 10.65 -10.50 -19.61
N VAL A 103 11.27 -11.39 -18.84
CA VAL A 103 10.73 -12.72 -18.54
C VAL A 103 9.43 -12.62 -17.74
N PHE A 104 9.35 -11.72 -16.76
CA PHE A 104 8.13 -11.48 -16.00
C PHE A 104 6.99 -10.97 -16.88
N ILE A 105 7.24 -9.98 -17.75
CA ILE A 105 6.24 -9.44 -18.69
C ILE A 105 5.70 -10.55 -19.60
N ALA A 106 6.58 -11.37 -20.16
CA ALA A 106 6.18 -12.50 -21.00
C ALA A 106 5.29 -13.48 -20.22
N SER A 107 5.69 -13.84 -18.99
CA SER A 107 4.90 -14.75 -18.15
C SER A 107 3.55 -14.20 -17.73
N GLN A 108 3.42 -12.89 -17.49
CA GLN A 108 2.14 -12.26 -17.15
C GLN A 108 1.19 -12.24 -18.35
N LYS A 109 1.70 -11.93 -19.54
CA LYS A 109 0.93 -12.02 -20.79
C LYS A 109 0.46 -13.46 -21.04
N ALA A 110 1.31 -14.44 -20.74
CA ALA A 110 0.95 -15.84 -20.89
C ALA A 110 -0.27 -16.22 -20.05
N ILE A 111 -0.54 -15.60 -18.90
CA ILE A 111 -1.71 -15.95 -18.04
C ILE A 111 -3.06 -15.71 -18.75
N VAL A 112 -3.14 -14.67 -19.58
CA VAL A 112 -4.39 -14.32 -20.29
C VAL A 112 -4.46 -14.92 -21.69
N ASP A 113 -3.43 -15.65 -22.11
CA ASP A 113 -3.44 -16.38 -23.37
C ASP A 113 -4.34 -17.62 -23.27
N THR A 114 -5.55 -17.51 -23.83
CA THR A 114 -6.55 -18.60 -23.84
C THR A 114 -6.22 -19.71 -24.82
N LEU A 115 -5.21 -19.53 -25.70
CA LEU A 115 -4.74 -20.53 -26.66
C LEU A 115 -3.53 -21.32 -26.13
N ALA A 116 -3.00 -20.95 -24.97
CA ALA A 116 -1.86 -21.61 -24.38
C ALA A 116 -2.18 -23.07 -24.01
N LYS A 117 -1.25 -23.98 -24.34
CA LYS A 117 -1.35 -25.41 -23.99
C LYS A 117 -1.03 -25.69 -22.52
N THR A 118 -0.34 -24.77 -21.86
CA THR A 118 0.04 -24.88 -20.46
C THR A 118 -1.14 -24.51 -19.57
N GLU A 119 -1.35 -25.28 -18.51
CA GLU A 119 -2.43 -25.04 -17.55
C GLU A 119 -2.35 -23.64 -16.94
N LEU A 120 -3.52 -23.03 -16.69
CA LEU A 120 -3.63 -21.66 -16.17
C LEU A 120 -2.88 -21.49 -14.85
N LYS A 121 -3.01 -22.46 -13.93
CA LYS A 121 -2.29 -22.48 -12.66
C LYS A 121 -0.77 -22.47 -12.85
N GLU A 122 -0.26 -23.21 -13.82
CA GLU A 122 1.17 -23.30 -14.10
C GLU A 122 1.70 -21.99 -14.71
N ARG A 123 0.98 -21.41 -15.67
CA ARG A 123 1.30 -20.09 -16.24
C ARG A 123 1.34 -19.01 -15.15
N TYR A 124 0.33 -19.01 -14.28
CA TYR A 124 0.26 -18.08 -13.15
C TYR A 124 1.41 -18.28 -12.15
N ASN A 125 1.66 -19.52 -11.70
CA ASN A 125 2.76 -19.80 -10.76
C ASN A 125 4.13 -19.47 -11.37
N THR A 126 4.30 -19.64 -12.68
CA THR A 126 5.50 -19.21 -13.41
C THR A 126 5.72 -17.70 -13.28
N ALA A 127 4.67 -16.89 -13.46
CA ALA A 127 4.77 -15.44 -13.29
C ALA A 127 5.12 -15.04 -11.84
N ILE A 128 4.52 -15.69 -10.84
CA ILE A 128 4.85 -15.45 -9.42
C ILE A 128 6.29 -15.86 -9.09
N ASN A 129 6.78 -16.97 -9.65
CA ASN A 129 8.17 -17.38 -9.50
C ASN A 129 9.14 -16.37 -10.13
N ASN A 130 8.77 -15.74 -11.24
CA ASN A 130 9.55 -14.65 -11.83
C ASN A 130 9.63 -13.41 -10.92
N CYS A 131 8.54 -13.08 -10.21
CA CYS A 131 8.62 -12.06 -9.14
C CYS A 131 9.67 -12.47 -8.09
N LEU A 132 9.62 -13.71 -7.61
CA LEU A 132 10.54 -14.21 -6.58
C LEU A 132 11.99 -14.20 -7.04
N ASN A 133 12.26 -14.50 -8.31
CA ASN A 133 13.62 -14.52 -8.84
C ASN A 133 14.24 -13.12 -8.88
N CYS A 134 13.50 -12.12 -9.37
CA CYS A 134 13.95 -10.73 -9.31
C CYS A 134 14.15 -10.25 -7.87
N HIS A 135 13.20 -10.56 -6.98
CA HIS A 135 13.24 -10.11 -5.58
C HIS A 135 14.31 -10.80 -4.72
N LYS A 136 14.93 -11.88 -5.19
CA LYS A 136 16.09 -12.50 -4.51
C LYS A 136 17.38 -11.72 -4.75
N THR A 137 17.50 -10.96 -5.84
CA THR A 137 18.77 -10.35 -6.27
C THR A 137 18.71 -8.83 -6.39
N GLU A 138 17.72 -8.28 -7.12
CA GLU A 138 17.76 -6.88 -7.56
C GLU A 138 17.18 -5.92 -6.51
N CYS A 139 15.97 -6.24 -6.04
CA CYS A 139 15.27 -5.46 -5.04
C CYS A 139 14.68 -6.44 -4.02
N THR A 140 15.30 -6.55 -2.85
CA THR A 140 14.88 -7.46 -1.77
C THR A 140 13.54 -7.02 -1.17
N GLY A 141 12.46 -7.39 -1.87
CA GLY A 141 11.08 -7.17 -1.45
C GLY A 141 10.64 -8.21 -0.41
N PRO A 142 9.38 -8.15 0.05
CA PRO A 142 8.87 -9.09 1.04
C PRO A 142 8.61 -10.47 0.42
N ILE A 143 9.68 -11.27 0.24
CA ILE A 143 9.63 -12.64 -0.32
C ILE A 143 8.55 -13.51 0.34
N PRO A 144 8.38 -13.54 1.68
CA PRO A 144 7.31 -14.33 2.31
C PRO A 144 5.90 -13.93 1.86
N LYS A 145 5.68 -12.63 1.59
CA LYS A 145 4.40 -12.10 1.12
C LYS A 145 4.12 -12.50 -0.32
N ILE A 146 5.16 -12.50 -1.18
CA ILE A 146 5.05 -12.92 -2.59
C ILE A 146 4.79 -14.43 -2.68
N LYS A 147 5.46 -15.27 -1.87
CA LYS A 147 5.23 -16.72 -1.86
C LYS A 147 3.77 -17.10 -1.59
N LYS A 148 3.04 -16.30 -0.80
CA LYS A 148 1.60 -16.51 -0.54
C LYS A 148 0.73 -16.33 -1.78
N LEU A 149 1.24 -15.74 -2.87
CA LEU A 149 0.53 -15.63 -4.14
C LEU A 149 0.50 -16.95 -4.92
N LEU A 150 1.41 -17.90 -4.66
CA LEU A 150 1.40 -19.19 -5.35
C LEU A 150 0.10 -19.95 -5.07
N ILE A 151 -0.39 -20.68 -6.09
CA ILE A 151 -1.52 -21.60 -5.97
C ILE A 151 -0.94 -23.00 -5.77
N GLN A 152 -1.32 -23.66 -4.67
CA GLN A 152 -0.89 -25.02 -4.33
C GLN A 152 -1.67 -26.07 -5.08
#